data_AF-A0A8J7FEJ3-F1
#
_entry.id   AF-A0A8J7FEJ3-F1
#
_cell.length_a   1.000
_cell.length_b   1.000
_cell.length_c   1.000
_cell.angle_alpha   90.00
_cell.angle_beta   90.00
_cell.angle_gamma   90.00
#
_symmetry.space_group_name_H-M   'P 1'
#
loop_
_entity.id
_entity.type
_entity.pdbx_description
1 polymer ?
#
loop_
_entity_poly.entity_id
_entity_poly.type
_entity_poly.pdbx_seq_one_letter_code
_entity_poly.pdbx_strand_id
1 'polypeptide(L)'
;MSGLLTQILDDVRVEYLERMRENGFTQPYLTAEQLCHEKLFLDTDLLARIIDQDPTLLAARAGNLILNKQERENPSVGVIICGNILAAALEGLLSVAVDHDWIEVDESENLLVDEEELNQDTQYPILVDFSQSEIARQNLTKPGISELSKLFGSAEEAYLRALKQCSSDAYQKALQISSDYSVFAPQDIAPLVMENPLLLGLRPDDLIDEDLFEGDPPAGLIISSHLTRMLLSELLELGAKEGVLAVDSHGNVIIPADPDEKTILH
;
A
#
# COMPACT_ATOMS: atom_id res chain seq x y z
N MET A 1 -6.75 -11.38 -11.68
CA MET A 1 -6.77 -12.51 -10.73
C MET A 1 -5.45 -13.26 -10.79
N SER A 2 -4.59 -12.97 -9.82
CA SER A 2 -3.34 -13.69 -9.58
C SER A 2 -3.61 -15.20 -9.39
N GLY A 3 -2.89 -16.04 -10.13
CA GLY A 3 -3.00 -17.50 -9.97
C GLY A 3 -2.55 -17.99 -8.60
N LEU A 4 -1.63 -17.29 -7.94
CA LEU A 4 -1.19 -17.58 -6.57
C LEU A 4 -2.29 -17.26 -5.55
N LEU A 5 -2.94 -16.09 -5.70
CA LEU A 5 -4.04 -15.71 -4.82
C LEU A 5 -5.22 -16.68 -4.95
N THR A 6 -5.58 -17.06 -6.17
CA THR A 6 -6.64 -18.07 -6.38
C THR A 6 -6.31 -19.39 -5.70
N GLN A 7 -5.06 -19.87 -5.80
CA GLN A 7 -4.63 -21.10 -5.13
C GLN A 7 -4.74 -21.01 -3.61
N ILE A 8 -4.26 -19.90 -3.02
CA ILE A 8 -4.35 -19.69 -1.57
C ILE A 8 -5.83 -19.65 -1.11
N LEU A 9 -6.69 -18.97 -1.86
CA LEU A 9 -8.13 -18.92 -1.56
C LEU A 9 -8.81 -20.28 -1.70
N ASP A 10 -8.43 -21.06 -2.71
CA ASP A 10 -8.93 -22.43 -2.89
C ASP A 10 -8.47 -23.35 -1.74
N ASP A 11 -7.22 -23.25 -1.31
CA ASP A 11 -6.68 -24.02 -0.17
C ASP A 11 -7.41 -23.65 1.13
N VAL A 12 -7.64 -22.35 1.37
CA VAL A 12 -8.44 -21.85 2.49
C VAL A 12 -9.88 -22.39 2.43
N ARG A 13 -10.49 -22.42 1.24
CA ARG A 13 -11.84 -22.99 1.07
C ARG A 13 -11.88 -24.49 1.40
N VAL A 14 -10.88 -25.26 0.98
CA VAL A 14 -10.80 -26.70 1.30
C VAL A 14 -10.65 -26.89 2.81
N GLU A 15 -9.76 -26.14 3.45
CA GLU A 15 -9.54 -26.21 4.90
C GLU A 15 -10.78 -25.79 5.70
N TYR A 16 -11.53 -24.79 5.21
CA TYR A 16 -12.82 -24.39 5.80
C TYR A 16 -13.82 -25.54 5.79
N LEU A 17 -13.97 -26.24 4.67
CA LEU A 17 -14.87 -27.41 4.56
C LEU A 17 -14.43 -28.56 5.48
N GLU A 18 -13.13 -28.76 5.68
CA GLU A 18 -12.61 -29.76 6.61
C GLU A 18 -12.89 -29.39 8.07
N ARG A 19 -12.58 -28.16 8.49
CA ARG A 19 -12.87 -27.68 9.85
C ARG A 19 -14.38 -27.71 10.16
N MET A 20 -15.21 -27.34 9.19
CA MET A 20 -16.66 -27.43 9.33
C MET A 20 -17.17 -28.87 9.49
N ARG A 21 -16.56 -29.85 8.82
CA ARG A 21 -16.87 -31.28 9.03
C ARG A 21 -16.45 -31.76 10.41
N GLU A 22 -15.31 -31.30 10.92
CA GLU A 22 -14.81 -31.67 12.26
C GLU A 22 -15.63 -31.05 13.40
N ASN A 23 -16.07 -29.80 13.23
CA ASN A 23 -16.91 -29.07 14.19
C ASN A 23 -18.40 -29.43 14.10
N GLY A 24 -18.77 -30.41 13.27
CA GLY A 24 -20.17 -30.84 13.12
C GLY A 24 -21.10 -29.76 12.54
N PHE A 25 -20.55 -28.85 11.72
CA PHE A 25 -21.22 -27.72 11.11
C PHE A 25 -21.77 -26.67 12.09
N THR A 26 -21.13 -26.53 13.25
CA THR A 26 -21.45 -25.48 14.22
C THR A 26 -20.50 -24.30 14.07
N GLN A 27 -21.03 -23.07 14.19
CA GLN A 27 -20.29 -21.80 14.13
C GLN A 27 -19.53 -21.52 12.81
N PRO A 28 -20.25 -21.43 11.67
CA PRO A 28 -19.65 -21.20 10.35
C PRO A 28 -18.93 -19.84 10.25
N TYR A 29 -19.49 -18.78 10.84
CA TYR A 29 -18.91 -17.44 10.72
C TYR A 29 -17.60 -17.33 11.50
N LEU A 30 -17.57 -17.77 12.76
CA LEU A 30 -16.34 -17.77 13.57
C LEU A 30 -15.24 -18.64 12.95
N THR A 31 -15.59 -19.82 12.44
CA THR A 31 -14.61 -20.72 11.82
C THR A 31 -14.01 -20.09 10.56
N ALA A 32 -14.82 -19.42 9.74
CA ALA A 32 -14.36 -18.70 8.55
C ALA A 32 -13.48 -17.52 8.93
N GLU A 33 -13.90 -16.70 9.90
CA GLU A 33 -13.16 -15.53 10.36
C GLU A 33 -11.78 -15.94 10.93
N GLN A 34 -11.74 -16.93 11.81
CA GLN A 34 -10.48 -17.44 12.40
C GLN A 34 -9.53 -17.95 11.32
N LEU A 35 -10.04 -18.78 10.40
CA LEU A 35 -9.22 -19.35 9.32
C LEU A 35 -8.66 -18.27 8.40
N CYS A 36 -9.47 -17.29 8.03
CA CYS A 36 -9.08 -16.16 7.22
C CYS A 36 -7.95 -15.36 7.89
N HIS A 37 -8.06 -15.06 9.19
CA HIS A 37 -7.00 -14.36 9.92
C HIS A 37 -5.73 -15.21 10.08
N GLU A 38 -5.84 -16.52 10.26
CA GLU A 38 -4.66 -17.40 10.40
C GLU A 38 -3.85 -17.53 9.09
N LYS A 39 -4.52 -17.50 7.93
CA LYS A 39 -3.91 -17.87 6.65
C LYS A 39 -3.68 -16.71 5.69
N LEU A 40 -4.43 -15.62 5.80
CA LEU A 40 -4.44 -14.52 4.83
C LEU A 40 -3.63 -13.29 5.25
N PHE A 41 -3.04 -13.29 6.45
CA PHE A 41 -1.92 -12.40 6.75
C PHE A 41 -0.65 -12.96 6.11
N LEU A 42 -0.49 -12.62 4.82
CA LEU A 42 0.59 -13.09 3.97
C LEU A 42 1.90 -12.38 4.31
N ASP A 43 3.01 -13.11 4.20
CA ASP A 43 4.35 -12.54 4.34
C ASP A 43 4.62 -11.45 3.29
N THR A 44 5.44 -10.46 3.65
CA THR A 44 5.84 -9.31 2.82
C THR A 44 6.24 -9.72 1.39
N ASP A 45 7.07 -10.76 1.28
CA ASP A 45 7.61 -11.24 0.01
C ASP A 45 6.57 -11.99 -0.84
N LEU A 46 5.65 -12.70 -0.19
CA LEU A 46 4.55 -13.39 -0.87
C LEU A 46 3.53 -12.37 -1.38
N LEU A 47 3.20 -11.38 -0.57
CA LEU A 47 2.28 -10.30 -0.92
C LEU A 47 2.80 -9.48 -2.11
N ALA A 48 4.10 -9.16 -2.14
CA ALA A 48 4.72 -8.46 -3.26
C ALA A 48 4.58 -9.24 -4.59
N ARG A 49 4.75 -10.57 -4.57
CA ARG A 49 4.55 -11.43 -5.76
C ARG A 49 3.10 -11.46 -6.23
N ILE A 50 2.15 -11.42 -5.30
CA ILE A 50 0.72 -11.40 -5.63
C ILE A 50 0.36 -10.06 -6.26
N ILE A 51 0.88 -8.94 -5.74
CA ILE A 51 0.66 -7.60 -6.29
C ILE A 51 1.24 -7.47 -7.70
N ASP A 52 2.41 -8.05 -7.95
CA ASP A 52 3.00 -8.09 -9.30
C ASP A 52 2.11 -8.83 -10.31
N GLN A 53 1.44 -9.90 -9.88
CA GLN A 53 0.49 -10.64 -10.71
C GLN A 53 -0.89 -9.98 -10.82
N ASP A 54 -1.32 -9.26 -9.78
CA ASP A 54 -2.60 -8.56 -9.73
C ASP A 54 -2.44 -7.14 -9.15
N PRO A 55 -2.03 -6.18 -9.98
CA PRO A 55 -1.83 -4.80 -9.54
C PRO A 55 -3.10 -4.14 -9.00
N THR A 56 -4.29 -4.66 -9.33
CA THR A 56 -5.57 -4.08 -8.89
C THR A 56 -5.71 -4.05 -7.37
N LEU A 57 -4.98 -4.90 -6.66
CA LEU A 57 -4.91 -4.92 -5.19
C LEU A 57 -4.38 -3.61 -4.60
N LEU A 58 -3.61 -2.81 -5.34
CA LEU A 58 -3.16 -1.50 -4.88
C LEU A 58 -4.30 -0.46 -4.79
N ALA A 59 -5.47 -0.76 -5.36
CA ALA A 59 -6.67 0.06 -5.18
C ALA A 59 -7.40 -0.22 -3.85
N ALA A 60 -6.93 -1.17 -3.05
CA ALA A 60 -7.47 -1.51 -1.74
C ALA A 60 -7.47 -0.32 -0.78
N ARG A 61 -8.49 -0.25 0.08
CA ARG A 61 -8.71 0.82 1.07
C ARG A 61 -8.91 0.24 2.46
N ALA A 62 -8.51 0.96 3.50
CA ALA A 62 -8.56 0.44 4.86
C ALA A 62 -10.01 0.28 5.36
N GLY A 63 -10.86 1.29 5.09
CA GLY A 63 -12.24 1.34 5.54
C GLY A 63 -12.41 0.95 7.01
N ASN A 64 -13.37 0.07 7.29
CA ASN A 64 -13.58 -0.55 8.60
C ASN A 64 -13.09 -2.01 8.66
N LEU A 65 -12.26 -2.44 7.71
CA LEU A 65 -11.86 -3.84 7.57
C LEU A 65 -10.76 -4.26 8.55
N ILE A 66 -10.08 -3.29 9.15
CA ILE A 66 -8.96 -3.54 10.07
C ILE A 66 -9.49 -3.62 11.50
N LEU A 67 -9.61 -4.86 12.00
CA LEU A 67 -10.15 -5.16 13.34
C LEU A 67 -9.16 -4.82 14.47
N ASN A 68 -7.86 -4.79 14.18
CA ASN A 68 -6.84 -4.46 15.18
C ASN A 68 -6.83 -2.95 15.48
N LYS A 69 -7.13 -2.56 16.72
CA LYS A 69 -7.21 -1.16 17.17
C LYS A 69 -5.91 -0.37 16.95
N GLN A 70 -4.74 -1.01 17.04
CA GLN A 70 -3.45 -0.32 16.86
C GLN A 70 -3.16 0.01 15.39
N GLU A 71 -3.57 -0.87 14.48
CA GLU A 71 -3.34 -0.68 13.04
C GLU A 71 -4.51 0.04 12.37
N ARG A 72 -5.69 0.13 13.02
CA ARG A 72 -6.85 0.84 12.48
C ARG A 72 -6.63 2.35 12.35
N GLU A 73 -5.91 2.97 13.29
CA GLU A 73 -5.65 4.41 13.25
C GLU A 73 -4.63 4.79 12.18
N ASN A 74 -3.69 3.89 11.88
CA ASN A 74 -2.60 4.16 10.97
C ASN A 74 -2.07 2.85 10.33
N PRO A 75 -2.81 2.30 9.36
CA PRO A 75 -2.48 1.01 8.79
C PRO A 75 -1.34 1.11 7.79
N SER A 76 -0.45 0.12 7.83
CA SER A 76 0.52 -0.04 6.74
C SER A 76 -0.14 -0.51 5.44
N VAL A 77 0.46 -0.17 4.30
CA VAL A 77 0.01 -0.57 2.96
C VAL A 77 -0.24 -2.08 2.87
N GLY A 78 0.67 -2.90 3.42
CA GLY A 78 0.54 -4.36 3.46
C GLY A 78 -0.70 -4.82 4.22
N VAL A 79 -1.00 -4.20 5.37
CA VAL A 79 -2.19 -4.48 6.17
C VAL A 79 -3.48 -4.09 5.43
N ILE A 80 -3.50 -2.96 4.72
CA ILE A 80 -4.65 -2.54 3.92
C ILE A 80 -4.99 -3.61 2.87
N ILE A 81 -3.98 -4.07 2.13
CA ILE A 81 -4.16 -5.06 1.07
C ILE A 81 -4.59 -6.40 1.66
N CYS A 82 -3.92 -6.88 2.71
CA CYS A 82 -4.31 -8.11 3.41
C CYS A 82 -5.74 -8.05 3.95
N GLY A 83 -6.15 -6.92 4.54
CA GLY A 83 -7.51 -6.72 5.04
C GLY A 83 -8.57 -6.81 3.94
N ASN A 84 -8.29 -6.29 2.75
CA ASN A 84 -9.20 -6.41 1.60
C ASN A 84 -9.28 -7.83 1.07
N ILE A 85 -8.13 -8.53 0.99
CA ILE A 85 -8.09 -9.95 0.61
C ILE A 85 -8.89 -10.78 1.61
N LEU A 86 -8.73 -10.51 2.91
CA LEU A 86 -9.42 -11.18 4.00
C LEU A 86 -10.94 -10.98 3.89
N ALA A 87 -11.39 -9.73 3.71
CA ALA A 87 -12.80 -9.40 3.58
C ALA A 87 -13.44 -10.12 2.37
N ALA A 88 -12.78 -10.10 1.22
CA ALA A 88 -13.26 -10.79 0.01
C ALA A 88 -13.27 -12.32 0.19
N ALA A 89 -12.27 -12.88 0.88
CA ALA A 89 -12.23 -14.32 1.18
C ALA A 89 -13.35 -14.72 2.14
N LEU A 90 -13.58 -13.93 3.19
CA LEU A 90 -14.64 -14.17 4.17
C LEU A 90 -16.01 -14.16 3.49
N GLU A 91 -16.29 -13.15 2.66
CA GLU A 91 -17.52 -13.09 1.87
C GLU A 91 -17.69 -14.34 0.98
N GLY A 92 -16.61 -14.78 0.34
CA GLY A 92 -16.61 -16.03 -0.45
C GLY A 92 -16.89 -17.29 0.38
N LEU A 93 -16.32 -17.41 1.58
CA LEU A 93 -16.57 -18.55 2.47
C LEU A 93 -17.99 -18.53 3.04
N LEU A 94 -18.53 -17.35 3.35
CA LEU A 94 -19.91 -17.20 3.82
C LEU A 94 -20.91 -17.55 2.71
N SER A 95 -20.63 -17.19 1.45
CA SER A 95 -21.44 -17.66 0.32
C SER A 95 -21.46 -19.19 0.23
N VAL A 96 -20.32 -19.86 0.45
CA VAL A 96 -20.25 -21.33 0.49
C VAL A 96 -21.06 -21.91 1.66
N ALA A 97 -21.05 -21.23 2.81
CA ALA A 97 -21.84 -21.64 3.97
C ALA A 97 -23.36 -21.53 3.70
N VAL A 98 -23.79 -20.48 3.00
CA VAL A 98 -25.19 -20.33 2.55
C VAL A 98 -25.57 -21.42 1.54
N ASP A 99 -24.72 -21.72 0.57
CA ASP A 99 -24.96 -22.78 -0.43
C ASP A 99 -25.10 -24.18 0.19
N HIS A 100 -24.53 -24.38 1.39
CA HIS A 100 -24.59 -25.62 2.15
C HIS A 100 -25.66 -25.63 3.27
N ASP A 101 -26.52 -24.62 3.32
CA ASP A 101 -27.56 -24.42 4.34
C ASP A 101 -27.00 -24.35 5.78
N TRP A 102 -25.77 -23.85 5.97
CA TRP A 102 -25.16 -23.65 7.29
C TRP A 102 -25.48 -22.27 7.88
N ILE A 103 -25.78 -21.30 7.03
CA ILE A 103 -26.21 -19.94 7.40
C ILE A 103 -27.48 -19.64 6.61
N GLU A 104 -28.51 -19.16 7.30
CA GLU A 104 -29.74 -18.70 6.66
C GLU A 104 -29.59 -17.25 6.21
N VAL A 105 -30.29 -16.88 5.13
CA VAL A 105 -30.41 -15.49 4.66
C VAL A 105 -31.82 -14.98 4.92
N ASP A 106 -31.94 -13.73 5.35
CA ASP A 106 -33.22 -13.08 5.55
C ASP A 106 -33.89 -12.68 4.22
N GLU A 107 -35.12 -12.15 4.29
CA GLU A 107 -35.88 -11.68 3.11
C GLU A 107 -35.22 -10.48 2.38
N SER A 108 -34.17 -9.89 2.96
CA SER A 108 -33.40 -8.76 2.44
C SER A 108 -31.98 -9.16 2.00
N GLU A 109 -31.71 -10.47 1.85
CA GLU A 109 -30.40 -11.04 1.49
C GLU A 109 -29.29 -10.81 2.53
N ASN A 110 -29.63 -10.45 3.77
CA ASN A 110 -28.65 -10.36 4.86
C ASN A 110 -28.41 -11.73 5.49
N LEU A 111 -27.15 -12.02 5.83
CA LEU A 111 -26.76 -13.23 6.55
C LEU A 111 -27.28 -13.20 7.99
N LEU A 112 -28.03 -14.23 8.38
CA LEU A 112 -28.46 -14.44 9.76
C LEU A 112 -27.36 -15.20 10.51
N VAL A 113 -26.45 -14.44 11.11
CA VAL A 113 -25.37 -14.96 11.97
C VAL A 113 -25.82 -14.92 13.42
N ASP A 114 -25.54 -16.00 14.17
CA ASP A 114 -25.90 -16.09 15.58
C ASP A 114 -25.25 -14.95 16.40
N GLU A 115 -26.03 -14.31 17.28
CA GLU A 115 -25.54 -13.21 18.13
C GLU A 115 -24.37 -13.66 19.03
N GLU A 116 -24.28 -14.94 19.38
CA GLU A 116 -23.18 -15.51 20.16
C GLU A 116 -21.85 -15.54 19.37
N GLU A 117 -21.92 -15.60 18.03
CA GLU A 117 -20.76 -15.52 17.14
C GLU A 117 -20.31 -14.07 16.96
N LEU A 118 -21.25 -13.15 16.78
CA LEU A 118 -20.96 -11.72 16.59
C LEU A 118 -20.43 -11.03 17.87
N ASN A 119 -20.80 -11.53 19.05
CA ASN A 119 -20.40 -10.94 20.33
C ASN A 119 -19.02 -11.40 20.82
N GLN A 120 -18.32 -12.29 20.12
CA GLN A 120 -16.93 -12.60 20.44
C GLN A 120 -16.06 -11.43 19.94
N ASP A 121 -15.56 -10.62 20.88
CA ASP A 121 -14.66 -9.49 20.62
C ASP A 121 -13.26 -10.04 20.26
N THR A 122 -13.17 -10.70 19.12
CA THR A 122 -11.98 -11.45 18.69
C THR A 122 -10.98 -10.48 18.06
N GLN A 123 -10.03 -10.04 18.88
CA GLN A 123 -8.90 -9.25 18.39
C GLN A 123 -7.83 -10.21 17.84
N TYR A 124 -7.71 -10.28 16.53
CA TYR A 124 -6.65 -11.04 15.88
C TYR A 124 -5.36 -10.20 15.82
N PRO A 125 -4.27 -10.65 16.46
CA PRO A 125 -3.00 -9.93 16.38
C PRO A 125 -2.42 -10.05 14.96
N ILE A 126 -2.02 -8.93 14.39
CA ILE A 126 -1.27 -8.91 13.13
C ILE A 126 0.18 -9.27 13.47
N LEU A 127 0.60 -10.48 13.11
CA LEU A 127 1.93 -11.02 13.43
C LEU A 127 2.98 -10.74 12.35
N VAL A 128 2.55 -10.22 11.19
CA VAL A 128 3.43 -9.96 10.04
C VAL A 128 4.14 -8.61 10.20
N ASP A 129 5.46 -8.63 10.08
CA ASP A 129 6.29 -7.42 10.08
C ASP A 129 6.69 -7.04 8.65
N PHE A 130 5.97 -6.06 8.08
CA PHE A 130 6.22 -5.54 6.73
C PHE A 130 7.51 -4.70 6.61
N SER A 131 8.26 -4.49 7.71
CA SER A 131 9.56 -3.83 7.68
C SER A 131 10.72 -4.78 7.32
N GLN A 132 10.44 -6.08 7.17
CA GLN A 132 11.42 -7.10 6.83
C GLN A 132 11.06 -7.81 5.53
N SER A 133 12.05 -7.97 4.65
CA SER A 133 11.90 -8.65 3.36
C SER A 133 13.23 -9.29 2.94
N GLU A 134 13.21 -10.57 2.57
CA GLU A 134 14.39 -11.24 2.02
C GLU A 134 14.63 -10.83 0.57
N ILE A 135 13.54 -10.63 -0.20
CA ILE A 135 13.62 -10.12 -1.58
C ILE A 135 14.30 -8.76 -1.63
N ALA A 136 13.93 -7.83 -0.74
CA ALA A 136 14.57 -6.51 -0.66
C ALA A 136 16.08 -6.65 -0.39
N ARG A 137 16.48 -7.51 0.56
CA ARG A 137 17.90 -7.77 0.88
C ARG A 137 18.66 -8.38 -0.29
N GLN A 138 18.05 -9.30 -1.02
CA GLN A 138 18.66 -9.90 -2.20
C GLN A 138 18.79 -8.88 -3.34
N ASN A 139 17.77 -8.07 -3.58
CA ASN A 139 17.77 -7.06 -4.64
C ASN A 139 18.80 -5.95 -4.37
N LEU A 140 19.05 -5.56 -3.12
CA LEU A 140 20.15 -4.64 -2.75
C LEU A 140 21.54 -5.15 -3.18
N THR A 141 21.71 -6.47 -3.27
CA THR A 141 23.00 -7.08 -3.66
C THR A 141 23.09 -7.40 -5.16
N LYS A 142 22.00 -7.24 -5.92
CA LYS A 142 22.00 -7.54 -7.35
C LYS A 142 22.70 -6.43 -8.13
N PRO A 143 23.61 -6.76 -9.05
CA PRO A 143 24.19 -5.78 -9.95
C PRO A 143 23.16 -5.38 -11.01
N GLY A 144 22.77 -4.10 -11.05
CA GLY A 144 21.82 -3.53 -12.00
C GLY A 144 21.36 -2.13 -11.59
N ILE A 145 20.76 -1.38 -12.52
CA ILE A 145 20.05 -0.14 -12.20
C ILE A 145 18.63 -0.53 -11.84
N SER A 146 18.19 -0.18 -10.63
CA SER A 146 16.81 -0.44 -10.18
C SER A 146 15.79 0.31 -11.03
N GLU A 147 14.55 -0.17 -11.13
CA GLU A 147 13.49 0.54 -11.86
C GLU A 147 13.21 1.89 -11.21
N LEU A 148 13.25 1.96 -9.87
CA LEU A 148 13.16 3.21 -9.12
C LEU A 148 14.30 4.17 -9.50
N SER A 149 15.55 3.70 -9.57
CA SER A 149 16.70 4.52 -9.98
C SER A 149 16.59 5.01 -11.43
N LYS A 150 16.03 4.22 -12.35
CA LYS A 150 15.78 4.68 -13.73
C LYS A 150 14.74 5.79 -13.76
N LEU A 151 13.68 5.64 -12.98
CA LEU A 151 12.61 6.63 -12.89
C LEU A 151 13.14 7.95 -12.33
N PHE A 152 13.88 7.88 -11.22
CA PHE A 152 14.47 9.05 -10.57
C PHE A 152 15.52 9.71 -11.46
N GLY A 153 16.43 8.93 -12.06
CA GLY A 153 17.42 9.46 -13.00
C GLY A 153 16.80 10.15 -14.23
N SER A 154 15.67 9.64 -14.73
CA SER A 154 14.94 10.27 -15.83
C SER A 154 14.35 11.63 -15.43
N ALA A 155 13.83 11.73 -14.21
CA ALA A 155 13.30 12.97 -13.66
C ALA A 155 14.42 13.98 -13.36
N GLU A 156 15.55 13.53 -12.81
CA GLU A 156 16.74 14.36 -12.60
C GLU A 156 17.28 14.95 -13.91
N GLU A 157 17.41 14.12 -14.95
CA GLU A 157 17.85 14.58 -16.26
C GLU A 157 16.91 15.62 -16.87
N ALA A 158 15.59 15.42 -16.71
CA ALA A 158 14.58 16.37 -17.15
C ALA A 158 14.69 17.70 -16.39
N TYR A 159 14.89 17.63 -15.07
CA TYR A 159 15.08 18.80 -14.22
C TYR A 159 16.35 19.57 -14.56
N LEU A 160 17.49 18.90 -14.75
CA LEU A 160 18.72 19.54 -15.20
C LEU A 160 18.58 20.18 -16.58
N ARG A 161 17.81 19.58 -17.50
CA ARG A 161 17.47 20.19 -18.79
C ARG A 161 16.62 21.45 -18.62
N ALA A 162 15.64 21.41 -17.73
CA ALA A 162 14.76 22.54 -17.44
C ALA A 162 15.54 23.71 -16.80
N LEU A 163 16.45 23.42 -15.86
CA LEU A 163 17.33 24.42 -15.23
C LEU A 163 18.27 25.10 -16.23
N LYS A 164 18.78 24.35 -17.22
CA LYS A 164 19.64 24.91 -18.29
C LYS A 164 18.88 25.87 -19.22
N GLN A 165 17.57 25.70 -19.38
CA GLN A 165 16.75 26.56 -20.24
C GLN A 165 16.30 27.84 -19.51
N CYS A 166 15.92 27.73 -18.23
CA CYS A 166 15.60 28.88 -17.39
C CYS A 166 15.84 28.49 -15.92
N SER A 167 16.74 29.20 -15.25
CA SER A 167 17.10 28.95 -13.85
C SER A 167 16.21 29.69 -12.84
N SER A 168 15.36 30.61 -13.30
CA SER A 168 14.27 31.12 -12.46
C SER A 168 13.29 29.98 -12.18
N ASP A 169 12.77 29.94 -10.96
CA ASP A 169 11.67 29.04 -10.56
C ASP A 169 12.07 27.57 -10.41
N ALA A 170 13.34 27.30 -10.04
CA ALA A 170 13.85 25.96 -9.78
C ALA A 170 12.95 25.14 -8.81
N TYR A 171 12.41 25.78 -7.77
CA TYR A 171 11.47 25.14 -6.84
C TYR A 171 10.16 24.71 -7.52
N GLN A 172 9.54 25.60 -8.30
CA GLN A 172 8.31 25.27 -9.03
C GLN A 172 8.55 24.20 -10.10
N LYS A 173 9.72 24.21 -10.76
CA LYS A 173 10.12 23.18 -11.72
C LYS A 173 10.32 21.83 -11.04
N ALA A 174 10.90 21.80 -9.84
CA ALA A 174 11.03 20.57 -9.07
C ALA A 174 9.65 20.01 -8.69
N LEU A 175 8.73 20.86 -8.23
CA LEU A 175 7.33 20.47 -7.97
C LEU A 175 6.65 19.90 -9.22
N GLN A 176 6.70 20.64 -10.34
CA GLN A 176 6.07 20.22 -11.59
C GLN A 176 6.65 18.88 -12.08
N ILE A 177 7.97 18.74 -12.13
CA ILE A 177 8.62 17.52 -12.61
C ILE A 177 8.37 16.36 -11.65
N SER A 178 8.37 16.58 -10.33
CA SER A 178 8.02 15.53 -9.38
C SER A 178 6.59 15.03 -9.58
N SER A 179 5.65 15.92 -9.95
CA SER A 179 4.26 15.56 -10.28
C SER A 179 4.09 14.96 -11.69
N ASP A 180 4.97 15.28 -12.63
CA ASP A 180 4.92 14.70 -13.99
C ASP A 180 5.47 13.25 -13.99
N TYR A 181 6.42 12.98 -13.09
CA TYR A 181 7.08 11.67 -12.95
C TYR A 181 6.53 10.83 -11.79
N SER A 182 5.54 11.34 -11.05
CA SER A 182 4.88 10.58 -10.00
C SER A 182 4.11 9.39 -10.58
N VAL A 183 4.36 8.21 -10.01
CA VAL A 183 3.78 6.95 -10.46
C VAL A 183 2.45 6.71 -9.76
N PHE A 184 1.33 6.89 -10.45
CA PHE A 184 0.01 6.68 -9.86
C PHE A 184 -0.67 5.39 -10.31
N ALA A 185 -0.31 4.85 -11.47
CA ALA A 185 -0.99 3.67 -12.00
C ALA A 185 -0.56 2.42 -11.22
N PRO A 186 -1.51 1.58 -10.77
CA PRO A 186 -1.17 0.34 -10.08
C PRO A 186 -0.19 -0.56 -10.85
N GLN A 187 -0.29 -0.60 -12.18
CA GLN A 187 0.60 -1.39 -13.03
C GLN A 187 2.06 -0.93 -13.00
N ASP A 188 2.29 0.36 -12.77
CA ASP A 188 3.64 0.93 -12.69
C ASP A 188 4.20 0.83 -11.26
N ILE A 189 3.33 0.79 -10.24
CA ILE A 189 3.72 0.62 -8.83
C ILE A 189 4.04 -0.84 -8.51
N ALA A 190 3.28 -1.79 -9.05
CA ALA A 190 3.46 -3.22 -8.81
C ALA A 190 4.91 -3.73 -9.01
N PRO A 191 5.62 -3.42 -10.11
CA PRO A 191 7.01 -3.84 -10.27
C PRO A 191 7.95 -3.19 -9.25
N LEU A 192 7.66 -1.96 -8.80
CA LEU A 192 8.43 -1.27 -7.76
C LEU A 192 8.26 -1.96 -6.40
N VAL A 193 7.05 -2.44 -6.10
CA VAL A 193 6.77 -3.24 -4.89
C VAL A 193 7.48 -4.59 -4.97
N MET A 194 7.53 -5.23 -6.14
CA MET A 194 8.27 -6.49 -6.33
C MET A 194 9.79 -6.30 -6.18
N GLU A 195 10.31 -5.16 -6.65
CA GLU A 195 11.71 -4.79 -6.48
C GLU A 195 12.06 -4.44 -5.02
N ASN A 196 11.18 -3.71 -4.34
CA ASN A 196 11.34 -3.33 -2.95
C ASN A 196 10.05 -3.57 -2.14
N PRO A 197 9.87 -4.79 -1.59
CA PRO A 197 8.68 -5.11 -0.78
C PRO A 197 8.55 -4.29 0.50
N LEU A 198 9.61 -3.58 0.94
CA LEU A 198 9.54 -2.69 2.10
C LEU A 198 8.58 -1.50 1.88
N LEU A 199 8.21 -1.22 0.63
CA LEU A 199 7.16 -0.25 0.30
C LEU A 199 5.79 -0.64 0.90
N LEU A 200 5.58 -1.93 1.20
CA LEU A 200 4.38 -2.42 1.89
C LEU A 200 4.34 -2.01 3.37
N GLY A 201 5.49 -1.69 3.96
CA GLY A 201 5.58 -1.16 5.32
C GLY A 201 5.27 0.34 5.42
N LEU A 202 5.07 1.03 4.30
CA LEU A 202 4.72 2.46 4.30
C LEU A 202 3.36 2.66 4.96
N ARG A 203 3.25 3.78 5.68
CA ARG A 203 2.07 4.22 6.41
C ARG A 203 1.62 5.56 5.83
N PRO A 204 0.33 5.92 5.92
CA PRO A 204 -0.19 7.21 5.44
C PRO A 204 0.29 8.43 6.27
N ASP A 205 1.07 8.22 7.34
CA ASP A 205 1.64 9.29 8.17
C ASP A 205 2.28 10.40 7.33
N ASP A 206 1.94 11.65 7.64
CA ASP A 206 2.47 12.88 7.03
C ASP A 206 2.27 13.01 5.51
N LEU A 207 1.50 12.13 4.85
CA LEU A 207 1.53 12.00 3.38
C LEU A 207 0.42 12.72 2.64
N ILE A 208 -0.62 13.22 3.32
CA ILE A 208 -1.86 13.57 2.64
C ILE A 208 -2.52 14.78 3.31
N ASP A 209 -2.75 15.82 2.51
CA ASP A 209 -3.67 16.89 2.83
C ASP A 209 -5.03 16.26 3.18
N GLU A 210 -5.44 16.31 4.45
CA GLU A 210 -6.66 15.64 4.97
C GLU A 210 -7.93 16.01 4.17
N ASP A 211 -7.90 17.14 3.46
CA ASP A 211 -8.97 17.64 2.62
C ASP A 211 -9.10 16.92 1.25
N LEU A 212 -8.03 16.30 0.75
CA LEU A 212 -7.97 15.73 -0.61
C LEU A 212 -8.42 14.26 -0.65
N PHE A 213 -8.37 13.58 0.49
CA PHE A 213 -8.84 12.21 0.67
C PHE A 213 -9.56 12.18 2.01
N GLU A 214 -10.81 11.74 2.02
CA GLU A 214 -11.71 11.69 3.18
C GLU A 214 -11.24 10.70 4.29
N GLY A 215 -9.96 10.71 4.64
CA GLY A 215 -9.34 9.85 5.65
C GLY A 215 -8.98 8.42 5.21
N ASP A 216 -9.32 7.98 3.99
CA ASP A 216 -9.11 6.59 3.56
C ASP A 216 -8.49 6.48 2.14
N PRO A 217 -7.17 6.78 2.01
CA PRO A 217 -6.47 6.71 0.73
C PRO A 217 -6.28 5.26 0.26
N PRO A 218 -6.32 4.99 -1.07
CA PRO A 218 -5.92 3.70 -1.61
C PRO A 218 -4.46 3.36 -1.31
N ALA A 219 -4.15 2.07 -1.11
CA ALA A 219 -2.82 1.57 -0.78
C ALA A 219 -1.72 2.03 -1.76
N GLY A 220 -1.98 2.00 -3.07
CA GLY A 220 -1.05 2.47 -4.09
C GLY A 220 -0.79 3.97 -4.04
N LEU A 221 -1.75 4.77 -3.57
CA LEU A 221 -1.59 6.21 -3.44
C LEU A 221 -0.61 6.56 -2.30
N ILE A 222 -0.62 5.78 -1.20
CA ILE A 222 0.33 5.94 -0.10
C ILE A 222 1.77 5.75 -0.61
N ILE A 223 2.00 4.68 -1.39
CA ILE A 223 3.30 4.43 -2.02
C ILE A 223 3.67 5.58 -2.98
N SER A 224 2.74 5.97 -3.85
CA SER A 224 2.93 7.01 -4.84
C SER A 224 3.31 8.36 -4.22
N SER A 225 2.59 8.78 -3.17
CA SER A 225 2.86 10.01 -2.45
C SER A 225 4.25 9.97 -1.81
N HIS A 226 4.63 8.84 -1.23
CA HIS A 226 5.96 8.67 -0.64
C HIS A 226 7.08 8.79 -1.69
N LEU A 227 6.94 8.11 -2.82
CA LEU A 227 7.89 8.19 -3.93
C LEU A 227 7.98 9.61 -4.51
N THR A 228 6.84 10.30 -4.63
CA THR A 228 6.79 11.68 -5.13
C THR A 228 7.51 12.66 -4.19
N ARG A 229 7.32 12.51 -2.87
CA ARG A 229 8.04 13.32 -1.87
C ARG A 229 9.54 13.06 -1.88
N MET A 230 9.95 11.80 -2.00
CA MET A 230 11.36 11.43 -2.13
C MET A 230 11.98 12.07 -3.37
N LEU A 231 11.31 11.95 -4.52
CA LEU A 231 11.77 12.55 -5.77
C LEU A 231 11.86 14.07 -5.67
N LEU A 232 10.84 14.73 -5.12
CA LEU A 232 10.88 16.18 -4.90
C LEU A 232 12.08 16.59 -4.04
N SER A 233 12.32 15.88 -2.94
CA SER A 233 13.48 16.15 -2.06
C SER A 233 14.80 16.04 -2.82
N GLU A 234 14.97 15.00 -3.63
CA GLU A 234 16.18 14.78 -4.42
C GLU A 234 16.39 15.86 -5.48
N LEU A 235 15.32 16.27 -6.18
CA LEU A 235 15.37 17.38 -7.15
C LEU A 235 15.74 18.72 -6.47
N LEU A 236 15.23 18.98 -5.26
CA LEU A 236 15.57 20.17 -4.50
C LEU A 236 17.05 20.15 -4.05
N GLU A 237 17.55 19.01 -3.57
CA GLU A 237 18.97 18.84 -3.26
C GLU A 237 19.85 19.03 -4.50
N LEU A 238 19.43 18.50 -5.65
CA LEU A 238 20.13 18.68 -6.92
C LEU A 238 20.15 20.15 -7.34
N GLY A 239 19.03 20.87 -7.19
CA GLY A 239 18.96 22.30 -7.46
C GLY A 239 19.85 23.13 -6.53
N ALA A 240 20.00 22.72 -5.26
CA ALA A 240 20.94 23.31 -4.33
C ALA A 240 22.41 23.04 -4.72
N LYS A 241 22.74 21.81 -5.15
CA LYS A 241 24.08 21.45 -5.66
C LYS A 241 24.47 22.24 -6.91
N GLU A 242 23.51 22.50 -7.80
CA GLU A 242 23.70 23.34 -8.99
C GLU A 242 23.75 24.85 -8.67
N GLY A 243 23.55 25.24 -7.40
CA GLY A 243 23.62 26.63 -6.93
C GLY A 243 22.42 27.49 -7.36
N VAL A 244 21.32 26.87 -7.79
CA VAL A 244 20.12 27.56 -8.27
C VAL A 244 19.11 27.77 -7.12
N LEU A 245 19.19 26.94 -6.08
CA LEU A 245 18.41 27.08 -4.85
C LEU A 245 19.30 27.54 -3.71
N ALA A 246 18.82 28.51 -2.93
CA ALA A 246 19.50 28.93 -1.71
C ALA A 246 19.23 27.92 -0.59
N VAL A 247 20.22 27.75 0.28
CA VAL A 247 20.13 26.89 1.46
C VAL A 247 20.30 27.73 2.72
N ASP A 248 19.60 27.36 3.79
CA ASP A 248 19.74 27.99 5.09
C ASP A 248 21.05 27.59 5.78
N SER A 249 21.30 28.13 6.97
CA SER A 249 22.49 27.82 7.78
C SER A 249 22.56 26.34 8.23
N HIS A 250 21.49 25.58 8.08
CA HIS A 250 21.39 24.16 8.42
C HIS A 250 21.44 23.25 7.17
N GLY A 251 21.55 23.82 5.97
CA GLY A 251 21.60 23.09 4.70
C GLY A 251 20.23 22.76 4.09
N ASN A 252 19.13 23.27 4.66
CA ASN A 252 17.79 23.08 4.11
C ASN A 252 17.53 24.09 2.98
N VAL A 253 16.84 23.68 1.93
CA VAL A 253 16.46 24.58 0.84
C VAL A 253 15.50 25.65 1.36
N ILE A 254 15.85 26.92 1.11
CA ILE A 254 14.98 28.06 1.41
C ILE A 254 13.90 28.12 0.33
N ILE A 255 12.67 27.82 0.72
CA ILE A 255 11.50 27.92 -0.16
C ILE A 255 11.16 29.42 -0.31
N PRO A 256 11.15 29.98 -1.53
CA PRO A 256 10.74 31.36 -1.75
C PRO A 256 9.30 31.58 -1.26
N ALA A 257 9.05 32.68 -0.56
CA ALA A 257 7.71 33.04 -0.10
C ALA A 257 6.78 33.43 -1.27
N ASP A 258 7.36 33.86 -2.39
CA ASP A 258 6.68 34.18 -3.63
C ASP A 258 7.38 33.45 -4.79
N PRO A 259 6.66 32.66 -5.61
CA PRO A 259 7.27 31.94 -6.73
C PRO A 259 7.97 32.83 -7.78
N ASP A 260 7.60 34.11 -7.87
CA ASP A 260 8.23 35.08 -8.78
C ASP A 260 9.44 35.81 -8.15
N GLU A 261 9.74 35.58 -6.86
CA GLU A 261 10.92 36.18 -6.21
C GLU A 261 12.20 35.46 -6.64
N LYS A 262 13.04 36.18 -7.39
CA LYS A 262 14.42 35.74 -7.65
C LYS A 262 15.13 35.56 -6.31
N THR A 263 15.61 34.35 -6.06
CA THR A 263 16.52 34.05 -4.95
C THR A 263 17.77 34.92 -5.12
N ILE A 264 17.88 35.99 -4.33
CA ILE A 264 19.07 36.84 -4.31
C ILE A 264 20.12 36.08 -3.50
N LEU A 265 21.09 35.48 -4.20
CA LEU A 265 22.33 35.02 -3.59
C LEU A 265 23.10 36.24 -3.10
N HIS A 266 23.26 36.36 -1.77
CA HIS A 266 24.17 37.31 -1.13
C HIS A 266 25.57 36.72 -0.98
#